data_AF-A0A3M2C488-F1
#
_entry.id   AF-A0A3M2C488-F1
#
_cell.length_a   1.000
_cell.length_b   1.000
_cell.length_c   1.000
_cell.angle_alpha   90.00
_cell.angle_beta   90.00
_cell.angle_gamma   90.00
#
_symmetry.space_group_name_H-M   'P 1'
#
loop_
_entity.id
_entity.type
_entity.pdbx_description
1 polymer ?
#
loop_
_entity_poly.entity_id
_entity_poly.type
_entity_poly.pdbx_seq_one_letter_code
_entity_poly.pdbx_strand_id
1 'polypeptide(L)'
;MTARSPAQPGGGIRGPSTANPVVLPITASHLDKTRRLMDLYPSLSARDALHAAVALHSEAAAISSYDRDFDQLAELRRIEP
;
A
#
# COMPACT_ATOMS: atom_id res chain seq x y z
N MET A 1 -23.13 -47.26 11.37
CA MET A 1 -23.44 -46.66 10.05
C MET A 1 -23.05 -45.19 10.11
N THR A 2 -21.88 -44.89 9.54
CA THR A 2 -21.18 -43.62 9.64
C THR A 2 -21.27 -42.93 8.28
N ALA A 3 -21.82 -41.72 8.23
CA ALA A 3 -21.72 -40.87 7.05
C ALA A 3 -21.08 -39.55 7.47
N ARG A 4 -19.76 -39.45 7.27
CA ARG A 4 -19.05 -38.16 7.21
C ARG A 4 -19.37 -37.53 5.86
N SER A 5 -19.92 -36.32 5.85
CA SER A 5 -20.00 -35.50 4.64
C SER A 5 -18.71 -34.69 4.46
N PRO A 6 -18.26 -34.45 3.21
CA PRO A 6 -16.89 -34.04 2.91
C PRO A 6 -16.65 -32.53 3.07
N ALA A 7 -15.39 -32.19 3.36
CA ALA A 7 -14.87 -30.84 3.25
C ALA A 7 -14.95 -30.36 1.79
N GLN A 8 -15.47 -29.15 1.55
CA GLN A 8 -15.31 -28.47 0.27
C GLN A 8 -13.98 -27.71 0.22
N PRO A 9 -13.12 -27.93 -0.78
CA PRO A 9 -11.94 -27.11 -1.02
C PRO A 9 -12.34 -25.92 -1.90
N GLY A 10 -12.51 -24.75 -1.29
CA GLY A 10 -12.84 -23.52 -1.98
C GLY A 10 -11.64 -22.58 -2.14
N GLY A 11 -10.58 -23.04 -2.80
CA GLY A 11 -9.51 -22.19 -3.30
C GLY A 11 -10.03 -21.31 -4.43
N GLY A 12 -10.80 -20.28 -4.09
CA GLY A 12 -11.31 -19.30 -5.04
C GLY A 12 -10.19 -18.37 -5.46
N ILE A 13 -9.69 -18.53 -6.68
CA ILE A 13 -8.88 -17.52 -7.35
C ILE A 13 -9.78 -16.28 -7.45
N ARG A 14 -9.51 -15.26 -6.63
CA ARG A 14 -10.25 -14.00 -6.65
C ARG A 14 -10.11 -13.44 -8.07
N GLY A 15 -11.22 -13.41 -8.82
CA GLY A 15 -11.30 -12.72 -10.11
C GLY A 15 -10.92 -11.25 -9.95
N PRO A 16 -10.66 -10.53 -11.06
CA PRO A 16 -10.22 -9.14 -11.00
C PRO A 16 -11.24 -8.31 -10.21
N SER A 17 -10.82 -7.78 -9.07
CA SER A 17 -11.65 -6.88 -8.28
C SER A 17 -11.91 -5.64 -9.13
N THR A 18 -13.16 -5.39 -9.48
CA THR A 18 -13.65 -4.19 -10.18
C THR A 18 -13.61 -2.96 -9.26
N ALA A 19 -12.55 -2.79 -8.47
CA ALA A 19 -12.38 -1.64 -7.62
C ALA A 19 -12.04 -0.44 -8.51
N ASN A 20 -12.97 0.50 -8.61
CA ASN A 20 -12.71 1.78 -9.25
C ASN A 20 -11.63 2.53 -8.44
N PRO A 21 -10.52 2.99 -9.04
CA PRO A 21 -9.50 3.74 -8.32
C PRO A 21 -10.10 5.00 -7.70
N VAL A 22 -9.83 5.19 -6.40
CA VAL A 22 -10.19 6.42 -5.68
C VAL A 22 -8.98 7.33 -5.65
N VAL A 23 -9.15 8.57 -6.12
CA VAL A 23 -8.11 9.60 -6.04
C VAL A 23 -8.21 10.29 -4.69
N LEU A 24 -7.14 10.23 -3.89
CA LEU A 24 -7.07 10.87 -2.59
C LEU A 24 -6.60 12.32 -2.72
N PRO A 25 -7.28 13.29 -2.09
CA PRO A 25 -6.84 14.68 -2.10
C PRO A 25 -5.58 14.86 -1.25
N ILE A 26 -4.73 15.80 -1.67
CA ILE A 26 -3.53 16.16 -0.91
C ILE A 26 -3.87 17.33 0.02
N THR A 27 -3.50 17.22 1.30
CA THR A 27 -3.74 18.21 2.34
C THR A 27 -2.40 18.76 2.87
N ALA A 28 -2.45 19.84 3.65
CA ALA A 28 -1.26 20.35 4.32
C ALA A 28 -0.61 19.33 5.26
N SER A 29 -1.40 18.50 5.95
CA SER A 29 -0.86 17.45 6.82
C SER A 29 -0.03 16.39 6.07
N HIS A 30 -0.39 16.10 4.81
CA HIS A 30 0.44 15.24 3.96
C HIS A 30 1.79 15.89 3.66
N LEU A 31 1.84 17.21 3.44
CA LEU A 31 3.09 17.93 3.18
C LEU A 31 4.00 17.97 4.42
N ASP A 32 3.45 18.14 5.62
CA ASP A 32 4.22 18.07 6.86
C ASP A 32 4.87 16.69 7.05
N LYS A 33 4.10 15.62 6.80
CA LYS A 33 4.63 14.25 6.83
C LYS A 33 5.66 14.01 5.72
N THR A 34 5.42 14.55 4.52
CA THR A 34 6.36 14.48 3.38
C THR A 34 7.71 15.07 3.76
N ARG A 35 7.71 16.28 4.34
CA ARG A 35 8.94 16.94 4.79
C ARG A 35 9.69 16.07 5.79
N ARG A 36 8.98 15.50 6.77
CA ARG A 36 9.56 14.62 7.78
C ARG A 36 10.14 13.34 7.17
N LEU A 37 9.48 12.76 6.17
CA LEU A 37 10.00 11.58 5.47
C LEU A 37 11.29 11.90 4.71
N MET A 38 11.36 13.06 4.04
CA MET A 38 12.58 13.49 3.36
C MET A 38 13.75 13.73 4.33
N ASP A 39 13.48 14.18 5.56
CA ASP A 39 14.51 14.31 6.59
C ASP A 39 15.02 12.94 7.10
N LEU A 40 14.13 11.96 7.20
CA LEU A 40 14.48 10.60 7.67
C LEU A 40 15.11 9.73 6.57
N TYR A 41 14.72 9.95 5.32
CA TYR A 41 15.13 9.19 4.16
C TYR A 41 15.63 10.15 3.07
N PRO A 42 16.88 10.66 3.17
CA PRO A 42 17.39 11.71 2.27
C PRO A 42 17.47 11.32 0.79
N SER A 43 17.43 10.03 0.49
CA SER A 43 17.39 9.47 -0.86
C SER A 43 16.00 9.53 -1.50
N LEU A 44 14.92 9.70 -0.71
CA LEU A 44 13.57 9.82 -1.28
C LEU A 44 13.44 11.12 -2.06
N SER A 45 12.92 11.00 -3.29
CA SER A 45 12.43 12.17 -4.01
C SER A 45 11.23 12.78 -3.27
N ALA A 46 11.00 14.08 -3.47
CA ALA A 46 9.83 14.75 -2.91
C ALA A 46 8.51 14.11 -3.36
N ARG A 47 8.48 13.56 -4.58
CA ARG A 47 7.32 12.85 -5.13
C ARG A 47 7.05 11.56 -4.37
N ASP A 48 8.08 10.75 -4.14
CA ASP A 48 7.91 9.45 -3.49
C ASP A 48 7.62 9.62 -2.01
N ALA A 49 8.27 10.58 -1.35
CA ALA A 49 7.92 10.98 0.00
C ALA A 49 6.45 11.43 0.13
N LEU A 50 5.90 12.14 -0.87
CA LEU A 50 4.50 12.55 -0.89
C LEU A 50 3.55 11.37 -1.07
N HIS A 51 3.85 10.46 -2.00
CA HIS A 51 3.05 9.24 -2.16
C HIS A 51 3.07 8.37 -0.90
N ALA A 52 4.25 8.22 -0.27
CA ALA A 52 4.38 7.51 0.99
C ALA A 52 3.60 8.20 2.12
N ALA A 53 3.66 9.53 2.23
CA ALA A 53 2.90 10.28 3.23
C ALA A 53 1.38 10.08 3.07
N VAL A 54 0.86 10.12 1.84
CA VAL A 54 -0.55 9.87 1.56
C VAL A 54 -0.93 8.42 1.89
N ALA A 55 -0.12 7.44 1.50
CA ALA A 55 -0.38 6.02 1.77
C ALA A 55 -0.38 5.70 3.28
N LEU A 56 0.56 6.27 4.03
CA LEU A 56 0.62 6.11 5.48
C LEU A 56 -0.55 6.81 6.18
N HIS A 57 -1.00 7.96 5.67
CA HIS A 57 -2.13 8.69 6.25
C HIS A 57 -3.47 8.01 5.96
N SER A 58 -3.62 7.35 4.81
CA SER A 58 -4.82 6.60 4.44
C SER A 58 -4.87 5.18 5.03
N GLU A 59 -3.91 4.83 5.90
CA GLU A 59 -3.75 3.51 6.48
C GLU A 59 -3.71 2.39 5.42
N ALA A 60 -3.13 2.69 4.25
CA ALA A 60 -2.99 1.72 3.18
C ALA A 60 -2.12 0.54 3.65
N ALA A 61 -2.57 -0.69 3.38
CA ALA A 61 -1.84 -1.89 3.77
C ALA A 61 -0.48 -2.03 3.05
N ALA A 62 -0.37 -1.45 1.85
CA ALA A 62 0.84 -1.47 1.02
C ALA A 62 0.75 -0.40 -0.09
N ILE A 63 1.90 -0.08 -0.68
CA ILE A 63 1.99 0.69 -1.93
C ILE A 63 2.33 -0.25 -3.09
N SER A 64 1.57 -0.17 -4.18
CA SER A 64 1.83 -0.94 -5.41
C SER A 64 2.69 -0.10 -6.36
N SER A 65 3.96 -0.46 -6.54
CA SER A 65 4.92 0.32 -7.34
C SER A 65 6.09 -0.54 -7.84
N TYR A 66 6.57 -0.23 -9.05
CA TYR A 66 7.85 -0.73 -9.57
C TYR A 66 9.07 0.00 -8.98
N ASP A 67 8.85 1.16 -8.37
CA ASP A 67 9.92 1.96 -7.78
C ASP A 67 10.40 1.33 -6.46
N ARG A 68 11.66 0.91 -6.43
CA ARG A 68 12.27 0.23 -5.27
C ARG A 68 12.66 1.19 -4.17
N ASP A 69 12.63 2.49 -4.39
CA ASP A 69 12.96 3.48 -3.36
C ASP A 69 11.96 3.45 -2.20
N PHE A 70 10.75 2.91 -2.41
CA PHE A 70 9.80 2.65 -1.31
C PHE A 70 10.24 1.51 -0.37
N ASP A 71 11.16 0.63 -0.79
CA ASP A 71 11.64 -0.49 0.05
C ASP A 71 12.46 0.01 1.26
N GLN A 72 12.92 1.27 1.25
CA GLN A 72 13.62 1.85 2.40
C GLN A 72 12.70 2.34 3.52
N LEU A 73 11.39 2.43 3.27
CA LEU A 73 10.40 2.89 4.24
C LEU A 73 9.99 1.75 5.17
N ALA A 74 10.42 1.80 6.43
CA ALA A 74 10.08 0.77 7.41
C ALA A 74 8.56 0.68 7.68
N GLU A 75 7.85 1.80 7.57
CA GLU A 75 6.42 1.87 7.87
C GLU A 75 5.51 1.53 6.68
N LEU A 76 6.05 1.35 5.47
CA LEU A 76 5.27 1.15 4.25
C LEU A 76 5.79 -0.04 3.45
N ARG A 77 4.98 -1.08 3.34
CA ARG A 77 5.31 -2.24 2.51
C ARG A 77 5.09 -1.92 1.03
N ARG A 78 6.12 -2.11 0.19
CA ARG A 78 5.96 -2.12 -1.27
C ARG A 78 5.51 -3.49 -1.77
N ILE A 79 4.63 -3.50 -2.77
CA ILE A 79 4.29 -4.65 -3.59
C ILE A 79 4.62 -4.29 -5.05
N GLU A 80 5.38 -5.13 -5.72
CA GLU A 80 5.59 -5.01 -7.16
C GLU A 80 4.34 -5.55 -7.89
N PRO A 81 3.74 -4.78 -8.83
CA PRO A 81 2.54 -5.20 -9.57
C PRO A 81 2.72 -6.46 -10.43
#